data_AF-A0A7C1UQR4-F1
#
_entry.id   AF-A0A7C1UQR4-F1
#
_cell.length_a   1.000
_cell.length_b   1.000
_cell.length_c   1.000
_cell.angle_alpha   90.00
_cell.angle_beta   90.00
_cell.angle_gamma   90.00
#
_symmetry.space_group_name_H-M   'P 1'
#
loop_
_entity.id
_entity.type
_entity.pdbx_description
1 polymer ?
#
loop_
_entity_poly.entity_id
_entity_poly.type
_entity_poly.pdbx_seq_one_letter_code
_entity_poly.pdbx_strand_id
1 'polypeptide(L)'
;MNDRTGEQVERRTGTRDMIDKLLAERQEMFTLYWHVAGLEPFSPDKPIKQHLQEFCEVLVDYIAFGHFEVYDRIANRKERREAVIAVAEKNYPRILETTEIAVAFNDKYDESDHELQLDHLSDDLSKLGEELATRIELEDQLIAVMLQR
;
A
#
# COMPACT_ATOMS: atom_id res chain seq x y z
N MET A 1 30.86 -18.95 21.98
CA MET A 1 30.25 -17.60 21.91
C MET A 1 30.55 -16.99 20.53
N ASN A 2 29.66 -17.12 19.53
CA ASN A 2 29.59 -16.14 18.42
C ASN A 2 28.33 -16.30 17.51
N ASP A 3 27.15 -16.51 18.09
CA ASP A 3 25.92 -16.76 17.30
C ASP A 3 25.01 -15.52 17.13
N ARG A 4 25.44 -14.33 17.60
CA ARG A 4 24.58 -13.14 17.63
C ARG A 4 24.70 -12.23 16.40
N THR A 5 25.68 -12.46 15.53
CA THR A 5 25.99 -11.58 14.39
C THR A 5 25.37 -12.03 13.06
N GLY A 6 25.17 -13.34 12.84
CA GLY A 6 24.52 -13.85 11.61
C GLY A 6 23.02 -13.52 11.54
N GLU A 7 22.32 -13.76 12.65
CA GLU A 7 20.90 -13.47 12.81
C GLU A 7 20.54 -11.98 12.62
N GLN A 8 21.43 -11.06 12.99
CA GLN A 8 21.18 -9.62 12.78
C GLN A 8 21.36 -9.21 11.31
N VAL A 9 22.26 -9.86 10.58
CA VAL A 9 22.52 -9.56 9.16
C VAL A 9 21.37 -10.12 8.31
N GLU A 10 20.93 -11.36 8.52
CA GLU A 10 19.78 -11.93 7.81
C GLU A 10 18.48 -11.16 8.08
N ARG A 11 18.23 -10.74 9.32
CA ARG A 11 17.06 -9.90 9.65
C ARG A 11 17.10 -8.55 8.95
N ARG A 12 18.28 -7.92 8.86
CA ARG A 12 18.46 -6.61 8.20
C ARG A 12 18.31 -6.71 6.69
N THR A 13 18.85 -7.75 6.08
CA THR A 13 18.63 -8.02 4.65
C THR A 13 17.15 -8.22 4.38
N GLY A 14 16.43 -8.98 5.22
CA GLY A 14 14.98 -9.16 5.07
C GLY A 14 14.14 -7.91 5.31
N THR A 15 14.55 -6.97 6.18
CA THR A 15 13.81 -5.68 6.32
C THR A 15 14.01 -4.81 5.10
N ARG A 16 15.25 -4.75 4.59
CA ARG A 16 15.55 -3.92 3.43
C ARG A 16 14.90 -4.47 2.15
N ASP A 17 14.93 -5.78 1.94
CA ASP A 17 14.24 -6.45 0.82
C ASP A 17 12.72 -6.20 0.85
N MET A 18 12.11 -6.27 2.03
CA MET A 18 10.70 -5.95 2.22
C MET A 18 10.38 -4.48 1.92
N ILE A 19 11.23 -3.54 2.36
CA ILE A 19 11.06 -2.11 2.04
C ILE A 19 11.23 -1.88 0.53
N ASP A 20 12.24 -2.49 -0.10
CA ASP A 20 12.46 -2.40 -1.55
C ASP A 20 11.23 -2.91 -2.32
N LYS A 21 10.64 -4.05 -1.90
CA LYS A 21 9.39 -4.57 -2.48
C LYS A 21 8.21 -3.61 -2.28
N LEU A 22 8.00 -3.10 -1.08
CA LEU A 22 6.94 -2.13 -0.80
C LEU A 22 7.07 -0.90 -1.71
N LEU A 23 8.30 -0.39 -1.91
CA LEU A 23 8.56 0.75 -2.77
C LEU A 23 8.34 0.41 -4.26
N ALA A 24 8.67 -0.80 -4.68
CA ALA A 24 8.40 -1.27 -6.04
C ALA A 24 6.90 -1.37 -6.31
N GLU A 25 6.13 -1.98 -5.42
CA GLU A 25 4.67 -2.08 -5.55
C GLU A 25 4.00 -0.71 -5.50
N ARG A 26 4.48 0.18 -4.63
CA ARG A 26 4.03 1.58 -4.60
C ARG A 26 4.24 2.28 -5.96
N GLN A 27 5.38 2.05 -6.60
CA GLN A 27 5.70 2.66 -7.89
C GLN A 27 4.82 2.09 -9.01
N GLU A 28 4.56 0.79 -8.99
CA GLU A 28 3.64 0.14 -9.92
C GLU A 28 2.21 0.67 -9.76
N MET A 29 1.72 0.75 -8.52
CA MET A 29 0.43 1.34 -8.16
C MET A 29 0.29 2.77 -8.68
N PHE A 30 1.29 3.63 -8.49
CA PHE A 30 1.27 5.01 -9.01
C PHE A 30 1.26 5.07 -10.53
N THR A 31 2.01 4.17 -11.19
CA THR A 31 2.04 4.11 -12.66
C THR A 31 0.65 3.78 -13.20
N LEU A 32 -0.01 2.78 -12.62
CA LEU A 32 -1.38 2.42 -12.96
C LEU A 32 -2.36 3.54 -12.61
N TYR A 33 -2.21 4.19 -11.46
CA TYR A 33 -3.00 5.34 -11.09
C TYR A 33 -2.92 6.46 -12.14
N TRP A 34 -1.72 6.82 -12.60
CA TRP A 34 -1.56 7.81 -13.67
C TRP A 34 -2.08 7.34 -15.01
N HIS A 35 -1.97 6.05 -15.33
CA HIS A 35 -2.59 5.49 -16.53
C HIS A 35 -4.10 5.65 -16.48
N VAL A 36 -4.75 5.29 -15.37
CA VAL A 36 -6.20 5.44 -15.22
C VAL A 36 -6.58 6.92 -15.25
N ALA A 37 -5.96 7.77 -14.42
CA ALA A 37 -6.24 9.20 -14.36
C ALA A 37 -5.97 9.94 -15.69
N GLY A 38 -5.03 9.46 -16.49
CA GLY A 38 -4.68 10.05 -17.80
C GLY A 38 -5.66 9.69 -18.94
N LEU A 39 -6.64 8.81 -18.71
CA LEU A 39 -7.62 8.38 -19.72
C LEU A 39 -8.84 9.32 -19.83
N GLU A 40 -8.77 10.54 -19.31
CA GLU A 40 -9.83 11.54 -19.48
C GLU A 40 -10.03 11.94 -20.96
N PRO A 41 -11.27 11.94 -21.48
CA PRO A 41 -12.54 11.69 -20.79
C PRO A 41 -12.84 10.20 -20.58
N PHE A 42 -13.26 9.86 -19.35
CA PHE A 42 -13.57 8.49 -18.94
C PHE A 42 -14.78 7.90 -19.69
N SER A 43 -14.52 7.36 -20.88
CA SER A 43 -15.55 6.70 -21.69
C SER A 43 -15.61 5.22 -21.32
N PRO A 44 -16.78 4.56 -21.36
CA PRO A 44 -16.94 3.13 -21.05
C PRO A 44 -16.28 2.18 -22.06
N ASP A 45 -15.37 2.71 -22.88
CA ASP A 45 -14.50 1.95 -23.75
C ASP A 45 -13.71 0.89 -22.95
N LYS A 46 -13.62 -0.31 -23.52
CA LYS A 46 -12.93 -1.46 -22.92
C LYS A 46 -11.55 -1.16 -22.30
N PRO A 47 -10.67 -0.30 -22.87
CA PRO A 47 -9.38 0.00 -22.25
C PRO A 47 -9.49 0.54 -20.82
N ILE A 48 -10.43 1.43 -20.50
CA ILE A 48 -10.53 2.00 -19.14
C ILE A 48 -10.84 0.93 -18.10
N LYS A 49 -11.73 0.00 -18.44
CA LYS A 49 -12.14 -1.08 -17.52
C LYS A 49 -10.96 -1.98 -17.17
N GLN A 50 -10.16 -2.35 -18.18
CA GLN A 50 -9.00 -3.20 -17.98
C GLN A 50 -7.94 -2.52 -17.11
N HIS A 51 -7.61 -1.25 -17.39
CA HIS A 51 -6.63 -0.51 -16.58
C HIS A 51 -7.11 -0.27 -15.15
N LEU A 52 -8.42 -0.08 -14.97
CA LEU A 52 -9.02 0.08 -13.65
C LEU A 52 -8.98 -1.23 -12.84
N GLN A 53 -9.26 -2.37 -13.47
CA GLN A 53 -9.10 -3.68 -12.84
C GLN A 53 -7.64 -3.93 -12.45
N GLU A 54 -6.70 -3.71 -13.38
CA GLU A 54 -5.27 -3.85 -13.11
C GLU A 54 -4.82 -2.94 -11.94
N PHE A 55 -5.31 -1.70 -11.90
CA PHE A 55 -5.07 -0.77 -10.79
C PHE A 55 -5.63 -1.29 -9.47
N CYS A 56 -6.88 -1.78 -9.47
CA CYS A 56 -7.55 -2.34 -8.30
C CYS A 56 -6.81 -3.57 -7.73
N GLU A 57 -6.36 -4.49 -8.60
CA GLU A 57 -5.56 -5.65 -8.20
C GLU A 57 -4.25 -5.21 -7.50
N VAL A 58 -3.48 -4.32 -8.14
CA VAL A 58 -2.21 -3.82 -7.57
C VAL A 58 -2.44 -3.01 -6.29
N LEU A 59 -3.53 -2.25 -6.21
CA LEU A 59 -3.91 -1.50 -5.00
C LEU A 59 -4.14 -2.45 -3.82
N VAL A 60 -4.93 -3.50 -4.01
CA VAL A 60 -5.23 -4.49 -2.98
C VAL A 60 -3.98 -5.26 -2.60
N ASP A 61 -3.14 -5.65 -3.56
CA ASP A 61 -1.85 -6.30 -3.30
C ASP A 61 -0.93 -5.40 -2.47
N TYR A 62 -0.77 -4.13 -2.82
CA TYR A 62 0.03 -3.16 -2.04
C TYR A 62 -0.49 -2.95 -0.61
N ILE A 63 -1.82 -2.97 -0.41
CA ILE A 63 -2.44 -2.92 0.93
C ILE A 63 -2.15 -4.18 1.72
N ALA A 64 -2.39 -5.34 1.11
CA ALA A 64 -2.16 -6.64 1.71
C ALA A 64 -0.68 -6.81 2.09
N PHE A 65 0.25 -6.43 1.21
CA PHE A 65 1.68 -6.45 1.47
C PHE A 65 2.03 -5.58 2.69
N GLY A 66 1.51 -4.36 2.77
CA GLY A 66 1.70 -3.50 3.94
C GLY A 66 1.24 -4.17 5.24
N HIS A 67 0.00 -4.67 5.30
CA HIS A 67 -0.55 -5.31 6.50
C HIS A 67 0.16 -6.61 6.89
N PHE A 68 0.37 -7.51 5.93
CA PHE A 68 0.88 -8.86 6.20
C PHE A 68 2.40 -8.97 6.26
N GLU A 69 3.16 -8.11 5.58
CA GLU A 69 4.63 -8.16 5.65
C GLU A 69 5.17 -7.15 6.66
N VAL A 70 4.70 -5.89 6.61
CA VAL A 70 5.23 -4.81 7.45
C VAL A 70 4.65 -4.86 8.86
N TYR A 71 3.31 -4.79 9.00
CA TYR A 71 2.67 -4.73 10.31
C TYR A 71 2.71 -6.07 11.05
N ASP A 72 2.50 -7.21 10.36
CA ASP A 72 2.66 -8.54 10.95
C ASP A 72 4.06 -8.72 11.58
N ARG A 73 5.12 -8.28 10.88
CA ARG A 73 6.48 -8.39 11.38
C ARG A 73 6.70 -7.61 12.68
N ILE A 74 6.06 -6.44 12.79
CA ILE A 74 6.13 -5.60 13.99
C ILE A 74 5.31 -6.26 15.12
N ALA A 75 4.11 -6.73 14.82
CA ALA A 75 3.20 -7.39 15.77
C ALA A 75 3.76 -8.73 16.30
N ASN A 76 4.40 -9.54 15.45
CA ASN A 76 5.01 -10.83 15.80
C ASN A 76 6.35 -10.71 16.56
N ARG A 77 6.62 -9.56 17.19
CA ARG A 77 7.79 -9.28 18.04
C ARG A 77 9.14 -9.56 17.39
N LYS A 78 9.22 -9.56 16.04
CA LYS A 78 10.50 -9.58 15.34
C LYS A 78 11.24 -8.24 15.51
N GLU A 79 10.51 -7.17 15.82
CA GLU A 79 11.05 -5.87 16.15
C GLU A 79 11.10 -5.65 17.66
N ARG A 80 12.27 -5.23 18.18
CA ARG A 80 12.49 -4.98 19.62
C ARG A 80 12.64 -3.50 19.94
N ARG A 81 12.69 -2.65 18.91
CA ARG A 81 12.84 -1.20 19.05
C ARG A 81 11.49 -0.59 19.43
N GLU A 82 11.36 -0.15 20.68
CA GLU A 82 10.14 0.50 21.20
C GLU A 82 9.72 1.71 20.34
N ALA A 83 10.68 2.46 19.79
CA ALA A 83 10.41 3.56 18.88
C ALA A 83 9.69 3.12 17.58
N VAL A 84 10.09 1.98 16.99
CA VAL A 84 9.45 1.44 15.78
C VAL A 84 8.03 0.97 16.11
N ILE A 85 7.88 0.24 17.22
CA ILE A 85 6.58 -0.27 17.67
C ILE A 85 5.62 0.90 17.94
N ALA A 86 6.05 1.93 18.67
CA ALA A 86 5.22 3.08 19.00
C ALA A 86 4.76 3.85 17.75
N VAL A 87 5.63 4.01 16.74
CA VAL A 87 5.24 4.64 15.47
C VAL A 87 4.27 3.76 14.69
N ALA A 88 4.53 2.45 14.64
CA ALA A 88 3.64 1.51 13.97
C ALA A 88 2.24 1.50 14.60
N GLU A 89 2.14 1.40 15.92
CA GLU A 89 0.86 1.42 16.65
C GLU A 89 0.12 2.75 16.47
N LYS A 90 0.85 3.87 16.44
CA LYS A 90 0.28 5.19 16.19
C LYS A 90 -0.26 5.33 14.76
N ASN A 91 0.45 4.78 13.78
CA ASN A 91 0.09 4.89 12.36
C ASN A 91 -0.98 3.88 11.96
N TYR A 92 -1.05 2.72 12.64
CA TYR A 92 -1.96 1.62 12.37
C TYR A 92 -3.44 2.03 12.19
N PRO A 93 -4.07 2.83 13.07
CA PRO A 93 -5.47 3.22 12.89
C PRO A 93 -5.68 4.00 11.57
N ARG A 94 -4.76 4.90 11.21
CA ARG A 94 -4.89 5.67 9.97
C ARG A 94 -4.64 4.81 8.73
N ILE A 95 -3.77 3.82 8.84
CA ILE A 95 -3.54 2.83 7.77
C ILE A 95 -4.77 1.96 7.56
N LEU A 96 -5.45 1.55 8.64
CA LEU A 96 -6.72 0.85 8.55
C LEU A 96 -7.78 1.69 7.84
N GLU A 97 -7.92 2.97 8.17
CA GLU A 97 -8.86 3.87 7.45
C GLU A 97 -8.56 3.91 5.95
N THR A 98 -7.30 4.12 5.56
CA THR A 98 -6.90 4.16 4.13
C THR A 98 -7.11 2.81 3.43
N THR A 99 -6.99 1.70 4.19
CA THR A 99 -7.24 0.34 3.71
C THR A 99 -8.72 0.14 3.41
N GLU A 100 -9.59 0.55 4.33
CA GLU A 100 -11.04 0.46 4.15
C GLU A 100 -11.51 1.25 2.93
N ILE A 101 -10.95 2.45 2.72
CA ILE A 101 -11.29 3.29 1.56
C ILE A 101 -10.89 2.61 0.25
N ALA A 102 -9.69 2.04 0.20
CA ALA A 102 -9.21 1.37 -1.00
C ALA A 102 -9.93 0.04 -1.28
N VAL A 103 -10.31 -0.72 -0.24
CA VAL A 103 -11.18 -1.90 -0.38
C VAL A 103 -12.57 -1.48 -0.88
N ALA A 104 -13.14 -0.40 -0.34
CA ALA A 104 -14.42 0.13 -0.79
C ALA A 104 -14.37 0.62 -2.24
N PHE A 105 -13.24 1.21 -2.66
CA PHE A 105 -12.98 1.55 -4.06
C PHE A 105 -12.94 0.29 -4.93
N ASN A 106 -12.16 -0.71 -4.53
CA ASN A 106 -12.07 -1.99 -5.25
C ASN A 106 -13.44 -2.65 -5.42
N ASP A 107 -14.23 -2.74 -4.35
CA ASP A 107 -15.58 -3.31 -4.36
C ASP A 107 -16.53 -2.55 -5.31
N LYS A 108 -16.44 -1.21 -5.31
CA LYS A 108 -17.25 -0.35 -6.20
C LYS A 108 -16.92 -0.51 -7.68
N TYR A 109 -15.66 -0.83 -8.00
CA TYR A 109 -15.17 -0.99 -9.38
C TYR A 109 -14.91 -2.45 -9.77
N ASP A 110 -15.37 -3.39 -8.97
CA ASP A 110 -15.33 -4.81 -9.31
C ASP A 110 -16.39 -5.11 -10.39
N GLU A 111 -15.94 -5.62 -11.53
CA GLU A 111 -16.80 -5.90 -12.70
C GLU A 111 -17.80 -7.05 -12.44
N SER A 112 -17.59 -7.83 -11.38
CA SER A 112 -18.39 -9.03 -11.12
C SER A 112 -19.83 -8.72 -10.70
N ASP A 113 -20.10 -7.51 -10.22
CA ASP A 113 -21.38 -7.19 -9.57
C ASP A 113 -22.30 -6.28 -10.42
N HIS A 114 -21.80 -5.27 -11.15
CA HIS A 114 -22.67 -4.28 -11.84
C HIS A 114 -22.03 -3.56 -13.06
N GLU A 115 -22.84 -2.82 -13.83
CA GLU A 115 -22.34 -1.88 -14.85
C GLU A 115 -21.45 -0.81 -14.21
N LEU A 116 -20.16 -0.83 -14.54
CA LEU A 116 -19.14 0.13 -14.09
C LEU A 116 -19.58 1.58 -14.34
N GLN A 117 -19.94 2.30 -13.27
CA GLN A 117 -20.27 3.71 -13.32
C GLN A 117 -19.01 4.56 -13.23
N LEU A 118 -18.54 5.02 -14.39
CA LEU A 118 -17.32 5.84 -14.50
C LEU A 118 -17.56 7.33 -14.23
N ASP A 119 -18.82 7.77 -14.10
CA ASP A 119 -19.20 9.17 -13.85
C ASP A 119 -18.54 9.76 -12.60
N HIS A 120 -18.32 8.93 -11.57
CA HIS A 120 -17.68 9.33 -10.32
C HIS A 120 -16.20 8.92 -10.21
N LEU A 121 -15.67 8.21 -11.21
CA LEU A 121 -14.31 7.66 -11.16
C LEU A 121 -13.23 8.73 -10.91
N SER A 122 -13.36 9.90 -11.52
CA SER A 122 -12.43 11.02 -11.30
C SER A 122 -12.39 11.47 -9.83
N ASP A 123 -13.55 11.57 -9.19
CA ASP A 123 -13.70 12.02 -7.80
C ASP A 123 -13.23 10.94 -6.82
N ASP A 124 -13.57 9.68 -7.09
CA ASP A 124 -13.13 8.53 -6.30
C ASP A 124 -11.61 8.31 -6.41
N LEU A 125 -11.02 8.45 -7.61
CA LEU A 125 -9.57 8.40 -7.81
C LEU A 125 -8.88 9.54 -7.06
N SER A 126 -9.42 10.76 -7.12
CA SER A 126 -8.86 11.91 -6.40
C SER A 126 -8.80 11.64 -4.89
N LYS A 127 -9.92 11.19 -4.30
CA LYS A 127 -9.99 10.81 -2.88
C LYS A 127 -9.03 9.68 -2.54
N LEU A 128 -8.99 8.64 -3.36
CA LEU A 128 -8.08 7.52 -3.18
C LEU A 128 -6.62 7.98 -3.21
N GLY A 129 -6.27 8.87 -4.13
CA GLY A 129 -4.93 9.46 -4.23
C GLY A 129 -4.52 10.24 -2.97
N GLU A 130 -5.43 11.01 -2.38
CA GLU A 130 -5.19 11.74 -1.12
C GLU A 130 -4.95 10.78 0.07
N GLU A 131 -5.75 9.72 0.15
CA GLU A 131 -5.63 8.71 1.21
C GLU A 131 -4.37 7.86 1.03
N LEU A 132 -4.02 7.52 -0.21
CA LEU A 132 -2.77 6.85 -0.55
C LEU A 132 -1.55 7.72 -0.22
N ALA A 133 -1.59 9.01 -0.52
CA ALA A 133 -0.53 9.94 -0.13
C ALA A 133 -0.34 9.97 1.39
N THR A 134 -1.45 10.05 2.15
CA THR A 134 -1.42 9.99 3.61
C THR A 134 -0.83 8.67 4.11
N ARG A 135 -1.25 7.54 3.52
CA ARG A 135 -0.72 6.21 3.83
C ARG A 135 0.79 6.14 3.58
N ILE A 136 1.24 6.65 2.45
CA ILE A 136 2.65 6.68 2.06
C ILE A 136 3.47 7.48 3.07
N GLU A 137 3.00 8.64 3.52
CA GLU A 137 3.68 9.43 4.54
C GLU A 137 3.81 8.69 5.89
N LEU A 138 2.80 7.91 6.26
CA LEU A 138 2.83 7.08 7.47
C LEU A 138 3.80 5.90 7.34
N GLU A 139 3.83 5.27 6.17
CA GLU A 139 4.78 4.21 5.84
C GLU A 139 6.22 4.75 5.82
N ASP A 140 6.45 5.92 5.23
CA ASP A 140 7.77 6.57 5.20
C ASP A 140 8.26 6.92 6.61
N GLN A 141 7.38 7.40 7.49
CA GLN A 141 7.71 7.59 8.91
C GLN A 141 8.15 6.28 9.57
N LEU A 142 7.43 5.18 9.31
CA LEU A 142 7.77 3.88 9.84
C LEU A 142 9.12 3.36 9.30
N ILE A 143 9.31 3.45 7.98
CA ILE A 143 10.54 3.07 7.29
C ILE A 143 11.73 3.86 7.81
N ALA A 144 11.57 5.17 8.00
CA ALA A 144 12.62 6.04 8.53
C ALA A 144 13.09 5.58 9.91
N VAL A 145 12.17 5.22 10.81
CA VAL A 145 12.52 4.70 12.14
C VAL A 145 13.09 3.28 12.07
N MET A 146 12.62 2.45 11.15
CA MET A 146 13.19 1.12 10.90
C MET A 146 14.63 1.17 10.38
N LEU A 147 14.96 2.19 9.58
CA LEU A 147 16.29 2.43 9.02
C LEU A 147 17.19 3.25 9.95
N GLN A 148 16.63 4.01 10.89
CA GLN A 148 17.40 4.70 11.93
C GLN A 148 18.12 3.70 12.85
N ARG A 149 19.37 4.05 13.14
CA ARG A 149 20.34 3.26 13.93
C ARG A 149 20.21 3.52 15.41
#